data_AF-A0A9E0M3W1-F1
#
_entry.id   AF-A0A9E0M3W1-F1
#
_cell.length_a   1.000
_cell.length_b   1.000
_cell.length_c   1.000
_cell.angle_alpha   90.00
_cell.angle_beta   90.00
_cell.angle_gamma   90.00
#
_symmetry.space_group_name_H-M   'P 1'
#
loop_
_entity.id
_entity.type
_entity.pdbx_description
1 polymer ?
#
loop_
_entity_poly.entity_id
_entity_poly.type
_entity_poly.pdbx_seq_one_letter_code
_entity_poly.pdbx_strand_id
1 'polypeptide(L)'
;MKIREPFVVFTNLVFIIPLYFGLAQQAYLYAGVIFIVFVFSSIFHITKPPGTVWPSEVYKLNKRQKFFLRVDEVLAYCLVLFNLYVFWTKGFPLYFWYAVATAFVGLIFLYFPKQQNKYEFFHGTWHLLSGLFTLFAVLSLAV
;
A
#
# COMPACT_ATOMS: atom_id res chain seq x y z
N MET A 1 -6.81 17.47 -14.68
CA MET A 1 -7.25 17.37 -13.26
C MET A 1 -6.06 17.70 -12.37
N LYS A 2 -6.17 18.62 -11.41
CA LYS A 2 -5.03 18.97 -10.53
C LYS A 2 -4.90 17.90 -9.44
N ILE A 3 -3.79 17.15 -9.45
CA ILE A 3 -3.49 16.16 -8.41
C ILE A 3 -3.22 16.93 -7.11
N ARG A 4 -3.97 16.62 -6.05
CA ARG A 4 -3.89 17.35 -4.78
C ARG A 4 -2.90 16.73 -3.80
N GLU A 5 -2.59 15.44 -3.93
CA GLU A 5 -1.62 14.71 -3.12
C GLU A 5 -0.53 14.06 -4.01
N PRO A 6 0.32 14.86 -4.68
CA PRO A 6 1.20 14.36 -5.74
C PRO A 6 2.17 13.29 -5.22
N PHE A 7 2.78 13.49 -4.06
CA PHE A 7 3.73 12.51 -3.51
C PHE A 7 3.07 11.16 -3.22
N VAL A 8 1.85 11.16 -2.70
CA VAL A 8 1.11 9.93 -2.41
C VAL A 8 0.76 9.16 -3.69
N VAL A 9 0.31 9.88 -4.72
CA VAL A 9 0.00 9.29 -6.03
C VAL A 9 1.26 8.74 -6.70
N PHE A 10 2.37 9.48 -6.69
CA PHE A 10 3.62 9.03 -7.30
C PHE A 10 4.24 7.83 -6.58
N THR A 11 4.26 7.85 -5.25
CA THR A 11 4.79 6.72 -4.47
C THR A 11 3.97 5.45 -4.67
N ASN A 12 2.69 5.54 -5.02
CA ASN A 12 1.87 4.36 -5.35
C ASN A 12 2.37 3.63 -6.63
N LEU A 13 3.10 4.31 -7.53
CA LEU A 13 3.70 3.67 -8.70
C LEU A 13 4.75 2.61 -8.34
N VAL A 14 5.26 2.62 -7.10
CA VAL A 14 6.20 1.58 -6.63
C VAL A 14 5.62 0.18 -6.77
N PHE A 15 4.29 0.01 -6.72
CA PHE A 15 3.62 -1.28 -6.87
C PHE A 15 3.70 -1.86 -8.28
N ILE A 16 4.11 -1.08 -9.29
CA ILE A 16 4.38 -1.59 -10.64
C ILE A 16 5.54 -2.59 -10.62
N ILE A 17 6.53 -2.39 -9.75
CA ILE A 17 7.71 -3.27 -9.63
C ILE A 17 7.31 -4.68 -9.17
N PRO A 18 6.68 -4.88 -7.98
CA PRO A 18 6.23 -6.21 -7.57
C PRO A 18 5.17 -6.78 -8.52
N LEU A 19 4.34 -5.96 -9.17
CA LEU A 19 3.40 -6.42 -10.19
C LEU A 19 4.13 -7.06 -11.38
N TYR A 20 5.16 -6.40 -11.91
CA TYR A 20 5.99 -6.91 -13.02
C TYR A 20 6.61 -8.26 -12.64
N PHE A 21 7.25 -8.35 -11.47
CA PHE A 21 7.84 -9.61 -11.02
C PHE A 21 6.80 -10.71 -10.78
N GLY A 22 5.60 -10.36 -10.29
CA GLY A 22 4.52 -11.32 -10.08
C GLY A 22 4.04 -11.92 -11.39
N LEU A 23 3.93 -11.11 -12.44
CA LEU A 23 3.61 -11.58 -13.80
C LEU A 23 4.73 -12.42 -14.39
N ALA A 24 6.00 -11.98 -14.26
CA ALA A 24 7.16 -12.70 -14.78
C ALA A 24 7.32 -14.09 -14.15
N GLN A 25 6.96 -14.24 -12.88
CA GLN A 25 6.98 -15.50 -12.14
C GLN A 25 5.68 -16.32 -12.27
N GLN A 26 4.73 -15.89 -13.11
CA GLN A 26 3.43 -16.54 -13.29
C GLN A 26 2.59 -16.63 -12.01
N ALA A 27 2.86 -15.78 -11.01
CA ALA A 27 2.08 -15.65 -9.79
C ALA A 27 0.81 -14.80 -10.03
N TYR A 28 -0.04 -15.23 -10.98
CA TYR A 28 -1.14 -14.41 -11.52
C TYR A 28 -2.17 -13.97 -10.47
N LEU A 29 -2.48 -14.83 -9.49
CA LEU A 29 -3.37 -14.45 -8.40
C LEU A 29 -2.76 -13.30 -7.57
N TYR A 30 -1.46 -13.39 -7.27
CA TYR A 30 -0.75 -12.35 -6.53
C TYR A 30 -0.65 -11.04 -7.31
N ALA A 31 -0.27 -11.14 -8.60
CA ALA A 31 -0.25 -10.02 -9.51
C ALA A 31 -1.62 -9.34 -9.63
N GLY A 32 -2.70 -10.12 -9.68
CA GLY A 32 -4.08 -9.62 -9.68
C GLY A 32 -4.42 -8.81 -8.42
N VAL A 33 -4.05 -9.30 -7.24
CA VAL A 33 -4.23 -8.58 -5.97
C VAL A 33 -3.45 -7.25 -5.98
N ILE A 34 -2.18 -7.26 -6.38
CA ILE A 34 -1.36 -6.04 -6.48
C ILE A 34 -1.99 -5.04 -7.45
N PHE A 35 -2.44 -5.50 -8.62
CA PHE A 35 -3.06 -4.65 -9.63
C PHE A 35 -4.34 -3.97 -9.10
N ILE A 36 -5.21 -4.74 -8.42
CA ILE A 36 -6.45 -4.21 -7.83
C ILE A 36 -6.11 -3.15 -6.76
N VAL A 37 -5.17 -3.43 -5.85
CA VAL A 37 -4.69 -2.46 -4.84
C VAL A 37 -4.21 -1.19 -5.53
N PHE A 38 -3.30 -1.32 -6.51
CA PHE A 38 -2.72 -0.19 -7.22
C PHE A 38 -3.79 0.69 -7.88
N VAL A 39 -4.75 0.09 -8.60
CA VAL A 39 -5.80 0.81 -9.32
C VAL A 39 -6.74 1.53 -8.36
N PHE A 40 -7.29 0.81 -7.37
CA PHE A 40 -8.25 1.40 -6.44
C PHE A 40 -7.62 2.48 -5.56
N SER A 41 -6.39 2.24 -5.08
CA SER A 41 -5.64 3.23 -4.31
C SER A 41 -5.35 4.49 -5.14
N SER A 42 -4.92 4.32 -6.40
CA SER A 42 -4.70 5.46 -7.31
C SER A 42 -5.97 6.27 -7.52
N ILE A 43 -7.09 5.61 -7.83
CA ILE A 43 -8.39 6.27 -8.01
C ILE A 43 -8.77 7.04 -6.74
N PHE A 44 -8.61 6.44 -5.56
CA PHE A 44 -8.94 7.08 -4.30
C PHE A 44 -8.11 8.35 -4.05
N HIS A 45 -6.77 8.25 -4.12
CA HIS A 45 -5.87 9.36 -3.84
C HIS A 45 -5.95 10.49 -4.87
N ILE A 46 -6.27 10.16 -6.13
CA ILE A 46 -6.45 11.15 -7.19
C ILE A 46 -7.78 11.93 -7.01
N THR A 47 -8.81 11.30 -6.43
CA THR A 47 -10.17 11.87 -6.36
C THR A 47 -10.53 12.53 -5.05
N LYS A 48 -9.80 12.26 -3.95
CA LYS A 48 -10.13 12.80 -2.61
C LYS A 48 -9.51 14.17 -2.33
N PRO A 49 -10.11 14.98 -1.42
CA PRO A 49 -9.42 16.12 -0.83
C PRO A 49 -8.26 15.67 0.08
N PRO A 50 -7.19 16.47 0.23
CA PRO A 50 -6.05 16.09 1.04
C PRO A 50 -6.37 15.77 2.49
N GLY A 51 -5.71 14.75 3.07
CA GLY A 51 -5.82 14.42 4.50
C GLY A 51 -7.16 13.81 4.94
N THR A 52 -8.08 13.53 4.01
CA THR A 52 -9.42 13.00 4.32
C THR A 52 -9.50 11.52 4.71
N VAL A 53 -8.34 10.88 4.94
CA VAL A 53 -8.29 9.53 5.53
C VAL A 53 -8.37 9.55 7.05
N TRP A 54 -8.16 10.72 7.68
CA TRP A 54 -8.26 10.87 9.12
C TRP A 54 -9.72 10.81 9.58
N PRO A 55 -10.05 10.09 10.66
CA PRO A 55 -11.42 10.00 11.16
C PRO A 55 -12.09 11.36 11.37
N SER A 56 -11.32 12.37 11.80
CA SER A 56 -11.80 13.74 11.98
C SER A 56 -12.17 14.45 10.68
N GLU A 57 -11.65 14.00 9.53
CA GLU A 57 -11.77 14.66 8.22
C GLU A 57 -12.63 13.87 7.21
N VAL A 58 -13.03 12.62 7.53
CA VAL A 58 -13.83 11.74 6.65
C VAL A 58 -15.18 12.39 6.26
N TYR A 59 -15.70 13.32 7.06
CA TYR A 59 -16.94 14.03 6.75
C TYR A 59 -16.86 14.84 5.44
N LYS A 60 -15.65 15.24 5.00
CA LYS A 60 -15.40 15.97 3.74
C LYS A 60 -15.56 15.10 2.49
N LEU A 61 -15.68 13.78 2.65
CA LEU A 61 -15.85 12.84 1.54
C LEU A 61 -17.32 12.67 1.13
N ASN A 62 -17.58 12.63 -0.18
CA ASN A 62 -18.87 12.22 -0.70
C ASN A 62 -19.05 10.68 -0.63
N LYS A 63 -20.26 10.19 -0.92
CA LYS A 63 -20.60 8.75 -0.82
C LYS A 63 -19.68 7.85 -1.65
N ARG A 64 -19.31 8.27 -2.87
CA ARG A 64 -18.41 7.49 -3.75
C ARG A 64 -16.99 7.46 -3.19
N GLN A 65 -16.47 8.59 -2.74
CA GLN A 65 -15.13 8.66 -2.14
C GLN A 65 -15.04 7.86 -0.84
N LYS A 66 -16.09 7.86 -0.01
CA LYS A 66 -16.17 7.00 1.20
C LYS A 66 -16.13 5.52 0.84
N PHE A 67 -16.80 5.11 -0.23
CA PHE A 67 -16.72 3.74 -0.74
C PHE A 67 -15.29 3.40 -1.16
N PHE A 68 -14.64 4.26 -1.96
CA PHE A 68 -13.24 4.05 -2.37
C PHE A 68 -12.27 4.03 -1.20
N LEU A 69 -12.47 4.87 -0.17
CA LEU A 69 -11.69 4.80 1.07
C LEU A 69 -11.79 3.42 1.73
N ARG A 70 -13.02 2.89 1.89
CA ARG A 70 -13.22 1.56 2.50
C ARG A 70 -12.61 0.45 1.68
N VAL A 71 -12.75 0.52 0.35
CA VAL A 71 -12.15 -0.46 -0.55
C VAL A 71 -10.62 -0.40 -0.47
N ASP A 72 -10.03 0.80 -0.47
CA ASP A 72 -8.58 1.01 -0.32
C ASP A 72 -8.06 0.44 1.01
N GLU A 73 -8.73 0.73 2.13
CA GLU A 73 -8.40 0.17 3.46
C GLU A 73 -8.45 -1.36 3.46
N VAL A 74 -9.53 -1.95 2.96
CA VAL A 74 -9.70 -3.41 2.91
C VAL A 74 -8.65 -4.07 2.03
N LEU A 75 -8.39 -3.51 0.84
CA LEU A 75 -7.39 -4.02 -0.09
C LEU A 75 -5.98 -3.94 0.49
N ALA A 76 -5.65 -2.86 1.20
CA ALA A 76 -4.37 -2.73 1.91
C ALA A 76 -4.20 -3.83 2.97
N TYR A 77 -5.24 -4.10 3.78
CA TYR A 77 -5.19 -5.20 4.75
C TYR A 77 -5.08 -6.57 4.08
N CYS A 78 -5.82 -6.82 3.00
CA CYS A 78 -5.70 -8.05 2.23
C CYS A 78 -4.28 -8.25 1.70
N LEU A 79 -3.65 -7.20 1.15
CA LEU A 79 -2.28 -7.28 0.66
C LEU A 79 -1.28 -7.58 1.78
N VAL A 80 -1.43 -6.94 2.94
CA VAL A 80 -0.60 -7.22 4.13
C VAL A 80 -0.74 -8.68 4.57
N LEU A 81 -1.97 -9.18 4.68
CA LEU A 81 -2.23 -10.58 5.05
C LEU A 81 -1.66 -11.56 4.01
N PHE A 82 -1.72 -11.22 2.74
CA PHE A 82 -1.17 -12.08 1.68
C PHE A 82 0.36 -12.11 1.67
N ASN A 83 1.00 -10.94 1.91
CA ASN A 83 2.45 -10.87 2.14
C ASN A 83 2.86 -11.72 3.36
N LEU A 84 2.11 -11.64 4.46
CA LEU A 84 2.33 -12.45 5.68
C LEU A 84 2.12 -13.95 5.44
N TYR A 85 1.16 -14.33 4.60
CA TYR A 85 0.92 -15.73 4.24
C TYR A 85 2.07 -16.31 3.41
N VAL A 86 2.59 -15.55 2.44
CA VAL A 86 3.77 -15.96 1.68
C VAL A 86 4.98 -16.10 2.59
N PHE A 87 5.17 -15.14 3.51
CA PHE A 87 6.21 -15.24 4.53
C PHE A 87 6.15 -16.55 5.30
N TRP A 88 4.96 -16.88 5.81
CA TRP A 88 4.74 -18.07 6.63
C TRP A 88 5.02 -19.37 5.87
N THR A 89 4.66 -19.42 4.59
CA THR A 89 4.70 -20.67 3.80
C THR A 89 6.00 -20.89 3.05
N LYS A 90 6.67 -19.83 2.61
CA LYS A 90 7.89 -19.90 1.80
C LYS A 90 9.13 -19.42 2.56
N GLY A 91 8.95 -18.66 3.63
CA GLY A 91 10.03 -17.90 4.23
C GLY A 91 10.48 -16.72 3.35
N PHE A 92 11.36 -15.89 3.87
CA PHE A 92 12.06 -14.88 3.06
C PHE A 92 13.55 -15.17 3.05
N PRO A 93 14.22 -15.36 1.91
CA PRO A 93 15.69 -15.38 1.88
C PRO A 93 16.31 -14.10 2.48
N LEU A 94 15.50 -13.03 2.61
CA LEU A 94 15.84 -11.74 3.18
C LEU A 94 15.07 -11.44 4.49
N TYR A 95 14.98 -12.41 5.41
CA TYR A 95 14.31 -12.29 6.73
C TYR A 95 14.60 -10.97 7.48
N PHE A 96 15.85 -10.49 7.43
CA PHE A 96 16.24 -9.23 8.06
C PHE A 96 15.52 -8.02 7.46
N TRP A 97 15.45 -7.92 6.13
CA TRP A 97 14.80 -6.80 5.44
C TRP A 97 13.29 -6.81 5.61
N TYR A 98 12.69 -8.00 5.72
CA TYR A 98 11.29 -8.18 6.08
C TYR A 98 10.99 -7.66 7.49
N ALA A 99 11.83 -8.01 8.47
CA ALA A 99 11.69 -7.52 9.84
C ALA A 99 11.85 -6.00 9.93
N VAL A 100 12.83 -5.43 9.22
CA VAL A 100 13.06 -3.98 9.13
C VAL A 100 11.85 -3.27 8.52
N ALA A 101 11.32 -3.77 7.39
CA ALA A 101 10.14 -3.20 6.74
C ALA A 101 8.89 -3.28 7.64
N THR A 102 8.69 -4.41 8.33
CA THR A 102 7.57 -4.60 9.27
C THR A 102 7.67 -3.65 10.47
N ALA A 103 8.87 -3.50 11.04
CA ALA A 103 9.11 -2.57 12.15
C ALA A 103 8.86 -1.12 11.73
N PHE A 104 9.28 -0.74 10.51
CA PHE A 104 9.03 0.59 9.96
C PHE A 104 7.54 0.84 9.69
N VAL A 105 6.83 -0.16 9.17
CA VAL A 105 5.36 -0.15 9.02
C VAL A 105 4.68 0.04 10.37
N GLY A 106 5.10 -0.69 11.41
CA GLY A 106 4.57 -0.54 12.77
C GLY A 106 4.83 0.85 13.36
N LEU A 107 6.02 1.40 13.17
CA LEU A 107 6.36 2.78 13.56
C LEU A 107 5.49 3.80 12.83
N ILE A 108 5.23 3.60 11.54
CA ILE A 108 4.29 4.45 10.80
C ILE A 108 2.93 4.42 11.50
N PHE A 109 2.34 3.26 11.78
CA PHE A 109 1.03 3.21 12.47
C PHE A 109 1.00 3.87 13.86
N LEU A 110 2.10 3.82 14.62
CA LEU A 110 2.17 4.43 15.95
C LEU A 110 2.30 5.97 15.90
N TYR A 111 2.99 6.50 14.89
CA TYR A 111 3.31 7.93 14.78
C TYR A 111 2.43 8.70 13.79
N PHE A 112 1.82 8.01 12.80
CA PHE A 112 0.91 8.58 11.80
C PHE A 112 -0.20 9.43 12.43
N PRO A 113 -0.97 8.90 13.41
CA PRO A 113 -2.21 9.53 13.88
C PRO A 113 -2.01 10.92 14.51
N LYS A 114 -0.76 11.28 14.78
CA LYS A 114 -0.38 12.50 15.50
C LYS A 114 0.08 13.64 14.59
N GLN A 115 0.23 13.43 13.28
CA GLN A 115 0.85 14.42 12.38
C GLN A 115 0.08 14.65 11.07
N GLN A 116 -1.17 15.16 11.16
CA GLN A 116 -2.01 15.45 9.99
C GLN A 116 -1.33 16.36 8.94
N ASN A 117 -0.54 17.34 9.38
CA ASN A 117 0.19 18.28 8.51
C ASN A 117 1.29 17.62 7.66
N LYS A 118 1.70 16.39 8.00
CA LYS A 118 2.72 15.63 7.26
C LYS A 118 2.14 14.38 6.58
N TYR A 119 0.82 14.37 6.41
CA TYR A 119 0.09 13.23 5.86
C TYR A 119 0.71 12.70 4.56
N GLU A 120 0.97 13.58 3.58
CA GLU A 120 1.51 13.14 2.30
C GLU A 120 2.84 12.40 2.46
N PHE A 121 3.78 12.97 3.21
CA PHE A 121 5.09 12.39 3.43
C PHE A 121 5.00 11.00 4.06
N PHE A 122 4.23 10.87 5.14
CA PHE A 122 4.13 9.58 5.80
C PHE A 122 3.35 8.57 4.95
N HIS A 123 2.25 8.97 4.30
CA HIS A 123 1.45 8.05 3.47
C HIS A 123 2.22 7.60 2.24
N GLY A 124 3.02 8.50 1.65
CA GLY A 124 3.92 8.11 0.57
C GLY A 124 5.01 7.15 1.04
N THR A 125 5.54 7.34 2.25
CA THR A 125 6.50 6.40 2.86
C THR A 125 5.85 5.04 3.12
N TRP A 126 4.59 5.02 3.55
CA TRP A 126 3.78 3.80 3.67
C TRP A 126 3.69 3.05 2.33
N HIS A 127 3.42 3.74 1.21
CA HIS A 127 3.41 3.12 -0.12
C HIS A 127 4.77 2.52 -0.47
N LEU A 128 5.86 3.27 -0.29
CA LEU A 128 7.22 2.81 -0.60
C LEU A 128 7.58 1.53 0.16
N LEU A 129 7.31 1.50 1.48
CA LEU A 129 7.59 0.34 2.32
C LEU A 129 6.69 -0.84 1.98
N SER A 130 5.39 -0.59 1.77
CA SER A 130 4.43 -1.63 1.37
C SER A 130 4.80 -2.24 0.03
N GLY A 131 5.25 -1.42 -0.93
CA GLY A 131 5.74 -1.87 -2.23
C GLY A 131 7.00 -2.73 -2.11
N LEU A 132 7.97 -2.31 -1.30
CA LEU A 132 9.19 -3.08 -1.04
C LEU A 132 8.89 -4.42 -0.36
N PHE A 133 8.00 -4.42 0.62
CA PHE A 133 7.55 -5.61 1.32
C PHE A 133 6.86 -6.60 0.37
N THR A 134 6.01 -6.06 -0.50
CA THR A 134 5.30 -6.83 -1.53
C THR A 134 6.27 -7.38 -2.57
N LEU A 135 7.33 -6.63 -2.92
CA LEU A 135 8.38 -7.10 -3.81
C LEU A 135 9.11 -8.31 -3.22
N PHE A 136 9.50 -8.26 -1.94
CA PHE A 136 10.12 -9.42 -1.31
C PHE A 136 9.19 -10.63 -1.27
N ALA A 137 7.90 -10.43 -0.95
CA ALA A 137 6.86 -11.45 -1.03
C ALA A 137 6.84 -12.13 -2.41
N VAL A 138 6.71 -11.32 -3.47
CA VAL A 138 6.73 -11.82 -4.84
C VAL A 138 8.02 -12.55 -5.17
N LEU A 139 9.19 -12.00 -4.85
CA LEU A 139 10.49 -12.63 -5.15
C LEU A 139 10.69 -13.99 -4.46
N SER A 140 9.96 -14.27 -3.37
CA SER A 140 10.07 -15.55 -2.66
C SER A 140 9.18 -16.64 -3.23
N LEU A 141 8.28 -16.28 -4.15
CA LEU A 141 7.51 -17.26 -4.90
C LEU A 141 8.35 -17.93 -6.01
N ALA A 142 9.47 -17.32 -6.42
CA ALA A 142 10.42 -17.88 -7.38
C ALA A 142 11.33 -18.97 -6.81
N VAL A 143 11.31 -19.17 -5.48
CA VAL A 143 12.13 -20.15 -4.75
C VAL A 143 11.28 -21.35 -4.32
#